data_AF-A0A1H9PCY1-F1
#
_entry.id   AF-A0A1H9PCY1-F1
#
_cell.length_a   1.000
_cell.length_b   1.000
_cell.length_c   1.000
_cell.angle_alpha   90.00
_cell.angle_beta   90.00
_cell.angle_gamma   90.00
#
_symmetry.space_group_name_H-M   'P 1'
#
loop_
_entity.id
_entity.type
_entity.pdbx_description
1 polymer ?
#
loop_
_entity_poly.entity_id
_entity_poly.type
_entity_poly.pdbx_seq_one_letter_code
_entity_poly.pdbx_strand_id
1 'polypeptide(L)' 'MVKSKRDPKAVELANRIIEQYQPESVQDMQNALKDIFGPMFESMLKGEMNHHLGYNS' A
#
# COMPACT_ATOMS: atom_id res chain seq x y z
N MET A 1 -29.60 3.07 4.89
CA MET A 1 -28.13 3.16 4.80
C MET A 1 -27.62 1.94 4.03
N VAL A 2 -27.20 2.11 2.78
CA VAL A 2 -26.56 1.01 2.03
C VAL A 2 -25.22 0.72 2.69
N LYS A 3 -25.08 -0.43 3.33
CA LYS A 3 -23.77 -0.97 3.69
C LYS A 3 -23.06 -1.23 2.36
N SER A 4 -22.20 -0.32 1.92
CA SER A 4 -21.34 -0.58 0.76
C SER A 4 -20.59 -1.89 1.04
N LYS A 5 -20.90 -2.93 0.26
CA LYS A 5 -20.14 -4.18 0.31
C LYS A 5 -18.70 -3.81 0.00
N ARG A 6 -17.78 -4.08 0.92
CA ARG A 6 -16.35 -3.89 0.67
C ARG A 6 -15.95 -4.78 -0.51
N ASP A 7 -15.08 -4.26 -1.37
CA ASP A 7 -14.54 -5.05 -2.47
C ASP A 7 -13.86 -6.32 -1.92
N PRO A 8 -14.21 -7.53 -2.39
CA PRO A 8 -13.62 -8.77 -1.88
C PRO A 8 -12.09 -8.80 -1.99
N LYS A 9 -11.50 -8.19 -3.01
CA LYS A 9 -10.04 -8.12 -3.20
C LYS A 9 -9.39 -7.24 -2.13
N ALA A 10 -10.06 -6.14 -1.75
CA ALA A 10 -9.57 -5.28 -0.68
C ALA A 10 -9.59 -6.00 0.67
N VAL A 11 -10.62 -6.82 0.92
CA VAL A 11 -10.71 -7.64 2.13
C VAL A 11 -9.62 -8.72 2.14
N GLU A 12 -9.40 -9.40 1.02
CA GLU A 12 -8.35 -10.42 0.91
C GLU A 12 -6.96 -9.82 1.15
N LEU A 13 -6.66 -8.67 0.55
CA LEU A 13 -5.40 -7.98 0.75
C LEU A 13 -5.20 -7.58 2.21
N ALA A 14 -6.22 -7.03 2.86
CA ALA A 14 -6.16 -6.68 4.27
C ALA A 14 -5.87 -7.89 5.17
N ASN A 15 -6.50 -9.03 4.90
CA ASN A 15 -6.24 -10.26 5.65
C ASN A 15 -4.78 -10.72 5.48
N ARG A 16 -4.25 -10.71 4.25
CA ARG A 16 -2.85 -11.05 4.00
C ARG A 16 -1.88 -10.12 4.75
N ILE A 17 -2.18 -8.83 4.82
CA ILE A 17 -1.34 -7.87 5.57
C ILE A 17 -1.32 -8.23 7.06
N ILE A 18 -2.49 -8.53 7.65
CA ILE A 18 -2.60 -8.93 9.05
C ILE A 18 -1.85 -10.25 9.31
N GLU A 19 -1.96 -11.23 8.42
CA GLU A 19 -1.28 -12.53 8.56
C GLU A 19 0.24 -12.42 8.50
N GLN A 20 0.77 -11.55 7.64
CA GLN A 20 2.22 -11.40 7.44
C GLN A 20 2.88 -10.54 8.52
N TYR A 21 2.24 -9.43 8.91
CA TYR A 21 2.80 -8.48 9.86
C TYR A 21 2.42 -8.75 11.32
N GLN A 22 1.38 -9.57 11.55
CA GLN A 22 0.89 -9.98 12.87
C GLN A 22 0.86 -8.84 13.91
N PRO A 23 0.23 -7.70 13.60
CA PRO A 23 0.30 -6.53 14.47
C PRO A 23 -0.49 -6.77 15.76
N GLU A 24 0.11 -6.46 16.90
CA GLU A 24 -0.54 -6.56 18.21
C GLU A 24 -1.13 -5.22 18.66
N SER A 25 -0.68 -4.12 18.06
CA SER A 25 -1.14 -2.77 18.36
C SER A 25 -1.47 -1.96 17.10
N VAL A 26 -2.17 -0.83 17.31
CA VAL A 26 -2.41 0.15 16.25
C VAL A 26 -1.09 0.69 15.69
N GLN A 27 -0.07 0.85 16.54
CA GLN A 27 1.24 1.32 16.12
C GLN A 27 1.93 0.34 15.17
N ASP A 28 1.81 -0.97 15.45
CA ASP A 28 2.38 -2.02 14.59
C ASP A 28 1.70 -2.05 13.23
N MET A 29 0.37 -1.92 13.19
CA MET A 29 -0.36 -1.81 11.94
C MET A 29 0.06 -0.54 11.16
N GLN A 30 0.25 0.60 11.83
CA GLN A 30 0.73 1.82 11.18
C GLN A 30 2.13 1.65 10.60
N ASN A 31 3.02 0.93 11.29
CA ASN A 31 4.35 0.64 10.79
C ASN A 31 4.30 -0.31 9.59
N ALA A 32 3.50 -1.38 9.66
CA ALA A 32 3.27 -2.30 8.55
C ALA A 32 2.78 -1.57 7.28
N LEU A 33 1.83 -0.65 7.44
CA LEU A 33 1.32 0.14 6.31
C LEU A 33 2.41 1.06 5.72
N LYS A 34 3.26 1.67 6.56
CA LYS A 34 4.39 2.48 6.07
C LYS A 34 5.41 1.63 5.30
N ASP A 35 5.71 0.43 5.78
CA ASP A 35 6.65 -0.49 5.13
C ASP A 35 6.14 -0.96 3.76
N ILE A 36 4.82 -1.16 3.62
CA ILE A 36 4.19 -1.54 2.35
C ILE A 36 4.11 -0.35 1.38
N PHE A 37 3.63 0.80 1.86
CA PHE A 37 3.35 1.95 0.99
C PHE A 37 4.56 2.85 0.74
N GLY A 38 5.57 2.86 1.62
CA GLY A 38 6.80 3.62 1.42
C GLY A 38 7.48 3.30 0.09
N PRO A 39 7.83 2.03 -0.19
CA PRO A 39 8.40 1.62 -1.47
C PRO A 39 7.48 1.87 -2.67
N MET A 40 6.16 1.77 -2.48
CA MET A 40 5.18 2.04 -3.53
C MET A 40 5.20 3.52 -3.92
N PHE A 41 5.16 4.43 -2.95
CA PHE A 41 5.26 5.86 -3.19
C PHE A 41 6.62 6.24 -3.77
N GLU A 42 7.71 5.66 -3.26
CA GLU A 42 9.04 5.88 -3.86
C GLU A 42 9.09 5.43 -5.32
N SER A 43 8.48 4.29 -5.65
CA SER A 43 8.45 3.79 -7.03
C SER A 43 7.62 4.68 -7.94
N MET A 44 6.49 5.21 -7.45
CA MET A 44 5.68 6.17 -8.18
C MET A 44 6.43 7.49 -8.40
N LEU A 45 7.05 8.05 -7.35
CA LEU A 45 7.83 9.28 -7.44
C LEU A 45 9.08 9.12 -8.34
N LYS A 46 9.77 7.97 -8.28
CA LYS A 46 10.86 7.65 -9.22
C LYS A 46 10.35 7.48 -10.65
N GLY A 47 9.18 6.87 -10.83
CA GLY A 47 8.51 6.76 -12.13
C GLY A 47 8.19 8.14 -12.72
N GLU A 48 7.67 9.06 -11.90
CA GLU A 48 7.45 10.45 -12.27
C GLU A 48 8.78 11.15 -12.60
N MET A 49 9.81 11.02 -11.78
CA MET A 49 11.13 11.59 -12.08
C MET A 49 11.72 11.05 -13.39
N ASN A 50 11.63 9.75 -13.65
CA ASN A 50 12.11 9.13 -14.90
C ASN A 50 11.30 9.59 -16.12
N HIS A 51 9.99 9.84 -15.94
CA HIS A 51 9.12 10.41 -16.97
C HIS A 51 9.41 11.89 -17.21
N HIS A 52 9.77 12.64 -16.15
CA HIS A 52 10.12 14.06 -16.20
C HIS A 52 11.57 14.35 -16.62
N LEU A 53 12.47 13.36 -16.61
CA LEU A 53 13.86 13.49 -17.05
C LEU A 53 14.09 13.15 -18.54
N GLY A 54 13.05 12.80 -19.29
CA GLY A 54 13.11 12.77 -20.76
C GLY A 54 14.12 11.79 -21.39
N TYR A 55 14.65 10.80 -20.65
CA TYR A 55 15.53 9.77 -21.21
C TYR A 55 14.77 8.56 -21.76
N ASN A 56 13.64 8.82 -22.41
CA ASN A 56 13.09 7.92 -23.41
C ASN A 56 12.82 8.76 -24.67
N SER A 57 13.88 8.97 -25.46
CA SER A 57 13.80 9.18 -26.90
C SER A 57 14.42 7.97 -27.59
#